data_AF-A0A0F7FVM1-F1
#
_entry.id   AF-A0A0F7FVM1-F1
#
_cell.length_a   1.000
_cell.length_b   1.000
_cell.length_c   1.000
_cell.angle_alpha   90.00
_cell.angle_beta   90.00
_cell.angle_gamma   90.00
#
_symmetry.space_group_name_H-M   'P 1'
#
loop_
_entity.id
_entity.type
_entity.pdbx_description
1 polymer ?
#
loop_
_entity_poly.entity_id
_entity_poly.type
_entity_poly.pdbx_seq_one_letter_code
_entity_poly.pdbx_strand_id
1 'polypeptide(L)'
;MAYPCPDCDAPQAVTALDVRGEIFLHPCLSCNWVPAAAPRASALRANAPCPTRGCDGSVGEIYRYDDARSPLEVRREHCPQCYGGGAAPEPLSAPSRRAAAR
;
A
#
# COMPACT_ATOMS: atom_id res chain seq x y z
N MET A 1 -7.82 -11.82 15.49
CA MET A 1 -7.29 -12.34 14.21
C MET A 1 -5.96 -11.65 13.91
N ALA A 2 -5.07 -12.26 13.14
CA ALA A 2 -3.73 -11.75 12.87
C ALA A 2 -3.51 -11.51 11.36
N TYR A 3 -2.78 -10.46 11.01
CA TYR A 3 -2.39 -10.15 9.64
C TYR A 3 -0.88 -10.34 9.48
N PRO A 4 -0.43 -11.15 8.51
CA PRO A 4 0.98 -11.39 8.28
C PRO A 4 1.69 -10.15 7.71
N CYS A 5 3.00 -10.07 7.90
CA CYS A 5 3.84 -9.06 7.29
C CYS A 5 3.86 -9.27 5.77
N PRO A 6 3.51 -8.25 4.96
CA PRO A 6 3.47 -8.40 3.51
C PRO A 6 4.85 -8.28 2.84
N ASP A 7 5.90 -7.96 3.59
CA ASP A 7 7.21 -7.61 3.05
C ASP A 7 8.23 -8.78 3.14
N CYS A 8 8.35 -9.42 4.29
CA CYS A 8 9.46 -10.37 4.54
C CYS A 8 9.14 -11.86 4.36
N ASP A 9 7.90 -12.20 3.99
CA ASP A 9 7.41 -13.57 3.76
C ASP A 9 7.69 -14.55 4.92
N ALA A 10 8.01 -14.04 6.11
CA ALA A 10 8.27 -14.88 7.28
C ALA A 10 6.92 -15.38 7.84
N PRO A 11 6.70 -16.70 7.96
CA PRO A 11 5.39 -17.26 8.30
C PRO A 11 4.91 -16.86 9.71
N GLN A 12 5.83 -16.52 10.61
CA GLN A 12 5.54 -16.04 11.96
C GLN A 12 5.44 -14.50 12.07
N ALA A 13 5.75 -13.75 11.02
CA ALA A 13 5.74 -12.30 11.07
C ALA A 13 4.30 -11.79 11.01
N VAL A 14 3.77 -11.36 12.15
CA VAL A 14 2.49 -10.65 12.25
C VAL A 14 2.78 -9.16 12.38
N THR A 15 1.94 -8.31 11.81
CA THR A 15 2.07 -6.84 11.89
C THR A 15 0.79 -6.13 12.31
N ALA A 16 -0.35 -6.82 12.26
CA ALA A 16 -1.59 -6.29 12.81
C ALA A 16 -2.42 -7.39 13.48
N LEU A 17 -3.17 -7.01 14.50
CA LEU A 17 -4.12 -7.86 15.21
C LEU A 17 -5.49 -7.19 15.21
N ASP A 18 -6.51 -7.89 14.71
CA ASP A 18 -7.91 -7.49 14.89
C ASP A 18 -8.47 -8.15 16.16
N VAL A 19 -8.80 -7.35 17.16
CA VAL A 19 -9.45 -7.80 18.38
C VAL A 19 -10.79 -7.10 18.47
N ARG A 20 -11.88 -7.84 18.27
CA ARG A 20 -13.26 -7.34 18.36
C ARG A 20 -13.55 -6.13 17.44
N GLY A 21 -12.92 -6.08 16.27
CA GLY A 21 -13.10 -5.00 15.29
C GLY A 21 -12.15 -3.81 15.49
N GLU A 22 -11.29 -3.86 16.51
CA GLU A 22 -10.20 -2.90 16.69
C GLU A 22 -8.90 -3.47 16.12
N ILE A 23 -8.22 -2.67 15.28
CA ILE A 23 -6.95 -3.07 14.67
C ILE A 23 -5.79 -2.51 15.50
N PHE A 24 -5.03 -3.40 16.12
CA PHE A 24 -3.79 -3.11 16.81
C PHE A 24 -2.62 -3.33 15.86
N LEU A 25 -1.81 -2.28 15.68
CA LEU A 25 -0.68 -2.28 14.76
C LEU A 25 0.61 -2.43 15.53
N HIS A 26 1.53 -3.24 15.00
CA HIS A 26 2.87 -3.38 15.56
C HIS A 26 3.91 -3.59 14.46
N PRO A 27 5.17 -3.16 14.68
CA PRO A 27 6.25 -3.46 13.76
C PRO A 27 6.43 -4.97 13.56
N CYS A 28 6.82 -5.35 12.34
CA CYS A 28 7.27 -6.69 12.04
C CYS A 28 8.56 -6.97 12.82
N LEU A 29 8.57 -7.99 13.67
CA LEU A 29 9.78 -8.34 14.43
C LEU A 29 10.87 -8.98 13.56
N SER A 30 10.57 -9.39 12.32
CA SER A 30 11.54 -9.98 11.39
C SER A 30 12.26 -8.95 10.53
N CYS A 31 11.54 -7.99 9.94
CA CYS A 31 12.11 -6.99 9.02
C CYS A 31 11.92 -5.53 9.46
N ASN A 32 11.34 -5.31 10.64
CA ASN A 32 11.05 -3.98 11.19
C ASN A 32 10.12 -3.11 10.32
N TRP A 33 9.38 -3.72 9.38
CA TRP A 33 8.34 -3.05 8.62
C TRP A 33 7.22 -2.56 9.56
N VAL A 34 6.81 -1.30 9.42
CA VAL A 34 5.86 -0.65 10.34
C VAL A 34 4.54 -0.34 9.63
N PRO A 35 3.42 -0.98 10.03
CA PRO A 35 2.11 -0.61 9.51
C PRO A 35 1.57 0.65 10.18
N ALA A 36 0.68 1.31 9.45
CA ALA A 36 -0.15 2.44 9.83
C ALA A 36 -1.61 2.13 9.50
N ALA A 37 -2.53 2.73 10.24
CA ALA A 37 -3.96 2.52 10.03
C ALA A 37 -4.34 3.05 8.65
N ALA A 38 -5.02 2.23 7.85
CA ALA A 38 -5.64 2.70 6.62
C ALA A 38 -7.04 3.27 6.91
N PRO A 39 -7.57 4.15 6.06
CA PRO A 39 -8.92 4.72 6.23
C PRO A 39 -10.07 3.69 6.14
N ARG A 40 -9.81 2.44 5.75
CA ARG A 40 -10.81 1.37 5.60
C ARG A 40 -10.38 0.14 6.41
N ALA A 41 -11.34 -0.50 7.08
CA ALA A 41 -11.11 -1.63 8.00
C ALA A 41 -10.46 -2.88 7.37
N SER A 42 -10.46 -3.01 6.05
CA SER A 42 -9.85 -4.14 5.32
C SER A 42 -8.49 -3.80 4.69
N ALA A 43 -7.88 -2.68 5.10
CA ALA A 43 -6.63 -2.23 4.52
C ALA A 43 -5.60 -1.87 5.60
N LEU A 44 -4.33 -2.10 5.29
CA LEU A 44 -3.18 -1.62 6.06
C LEU A 44 -2.39 -0.65 5.20
N ARG A 45 -1.93 0.44 5.79
CA ARG A 45 -1.01 1.36 5.12
C ARG A 45 0.40 1.13 5.67
N ALA A 46 1.44 1.36 4.90
CA ALA A 46 2.80 1.48 5.40
C ALA A 46 3.56 2.54 4.61
N ASN A 47 4.73 2.91 5.10
CA ASN A 47 5.65 3.76 4.34
C ASN A 47 6.83 2.90 3.90
N ALA A 48 7.20 2.98 2.63
CA ALA A 48 8.42 2.38 2.09
C ALA A 48 9.35 3.48 1.55
N PRO A 49 10.68 3.26 1.50
CA PRO A 49 11.59 4.21 0.86
C PRO A 49 11.18 4.52 -0.58
N CYS A 50 11.33 5.77 -1.00
CA CYS A 50 11.08 6.15 -2.39
C CYS A 50 12.08 5.43 -3.30
N PRO A 51 11.63 4.78 -4.39
CA PRO A 51 12.54 4.07 -5.31
C PRO A 51 13.37 5.03 -6.19
N THR A 52 13.05 6.33 -6.20
CA THR A 52 13.76 7.33 -7.00
C THR A 52 15.15 7.58 -6.43
N ARG A 53 16.20 7.35 -7.24
CA ARG A 53 17.59 7.56 -6.83
C ARG A 53 17.81 9.01 -6.38
N GLY A 54 18.31 9.19 -5.16
CA GLY A 54 18.58 10.51 -4.58
C GLY A 54 17.37 11.18 -3.92
N CYS A 55 16.20 10.53 -3.88
CA CYS A 55 15.03 10.96 -3.11
C CYS A 55 15.16 10.36 -1.70
N ASP A 56 15.13 11.18 -0.65
CA ASP A 56 15.18 10.74 0.76
C ASP A 56 13.80 10.46 1.38
N GLY A 57 12.74 10.68 0.60
CA GLY A 57 11.37 10.50 1.05
C GLY A 57 10.86 9.07 0.99
N SER A 58 9.56 8.95 1.25
CA SER A 58 8.86 7.68 1.29
C SER A 58 7.62 7.67 0.39
N VAL A 59 7.26 6.50 -0.10
CA VAL A 59 5.97 6.21 -0.72
C VAL A 59 5.03 5.59 0.32
N GLY A 60 3.74 5.84 0.19
CA GLY A 60 2.73 5.09 0.94
C GLY A 60 2.42 3.78 0.21
N GLU A 61 2.26 2.67 0.92
CA GLU A 61 1.78 1.41 0.37
C GLU A 61 0.51 1.00 1.08
N ILE A 62 -0.54 0.71 0.32
CA ILE A 62 -1.83 0.29 0.85
C ILE A 62 -2.06 -1.16 0.45
N TYR A 63 -2.12 -2.02 1.46
CA TYR A 63 -2.35 -3.44 1.33
C TYR A 63 -3.82 -3.72 1.61
N ARG A 64 -4.48 -4.43 0.70
CA ARG A 64 -5.84 -4.94 0.91
C ARG A 64 -5.79 -6.44 1.04
N TYR A 65 -6.60 -6.94 1.96
CA TYR A 65 -6.70 -8.36 2.25
C TYR A 65 -8.12 -8.85 1.94
N ASP A 66 -8.25 -10.08 1.49
CA ASP A 66 -9.55 -10.75 1.37
C ASP A 66 -10.08 -11.18 2.74
N ASP A 67 -11.24 -11.83 2.76
CA ASP A 67 -11.84 -12.39 3.97
C ASP A 67 -10.99 -13.53 4.56
N ALA A 68 -10.20 -14.22 3.72
CA ALA A 68 -9.22 -15.22 4.14
C ALA A 68 -7.88 -14.62 4.59
N ARG A 69 -7.76 -13.29 4.58
CA ARG A 69 -6.57 -12.50 4.96
C ARG A 69 -5.34 -12.77 4.10
N SER A 70 -5.55 -13.23 2.87
CA SER A 70 -4.52 -13.25 1.84
C SER A 70 -4.38 -11.85 1.23
N PRO A 71 -3.15 -11.42 0.89
CA PRO A 71 -2.96 -10.14 0.21
C PRO A 71 -3.63 -10.20 -1.16
N LEU A 72 -4.64 -9.35 -1.36
CA LEU A 72 -5.37 -9.21 -2.63
C LEU A 72 -4.69 -8.20 -3.55
N GLU A 73 -4.27 -7.08 -2.98
CA GLU A 73 -3.84 -5.91 -3.74
C GLU A 73 -2.83 -5.13 -2.91
N VAL A 74 -1.78 -4.64 -3.59
CA VAL A 74 -0.87 -3.62 -3.06
C VAL A 74 -0.93 -2.42 -3.97
N ARG A 75 -1.38 -1.29 -3.42
CA ARG A 75 -1.41 -0.01 -4.13
C ARG A 75 -0.36 0.92 -3.56
N ARG A 76 0.62 1.30 -4.38
CA ARG A 76 1.66 2.26 -4.01
C ARG A 76 1.21 3.68 -4.38
N GLU A 77 1.25 4.57 -3.40
CA GLU A 77 1.05 6.00 -3.54
C GLU A 77 2.32 6.66 -4.08
N HIS A 78 2.17 7.76 -4.81
CA HIS A 78 3.30 8.52 -5.30
C HIS A 78 4.08 9.15 -4.13
N CYS A 79 5.41 9.24 -4.28
CA CYS A 79 6.24 9.94 -3.30
C CYS A 79 5.91 11.44 -3.35
N PRO A 80 5.47 12.06 -2.25
CA PRO A 80 5.10 13.48 -2.26
C PRO A 80 6.29 14.41 -2.54
N GLN A 81 7.52 14.00 -2.25
CA GLN A 81 8.69 14.82 -2.58
C GLN A 81 9.05 14.78 -4.07
N CYS A 82 9.04 13.58 -4.66
CA CYS A 82 9.44 13.39 -6.05
C CYS A 82 8.30 13.61 -7.06
N TYR A 83 7.04 13.51 -6.62
CA TYR A 83 5.84 13.56 -7.46
C TYR A 83 4.70 14.43 -6.88
N GLY A 84 4.88 15.08 -5.72
CA GLY A 84 3.87 15.97 -5.12
C GLY A 84 3.84 17.39 -5.69
N GLY A 85 4.67 17.67 -6.70
CA GLY A 85 4.62 18.90 -7.48
C GLY A 85 3.48 18.89 -8.50
N GLY A 86 2.24 19.01 -8.03
CA GLY A 86 1.08 19.49 -8.79
C GLY A 86 0.75 18.84 -10.14
N ALA A 87 0.04 17.71 -10.12
CA ALA A 87 -0.97 17.41 -11.15
C ALA A 87 -2.00 16.45 -10.52
N ALA A 88 -3.25 16.89 -10.44
CA ALA A 88 -4.36 15.99 -10.13
C ALA A 88 -4.35 14.82 -11.12
N PRO A 89 -4.76 13.60 -10.75
CA PRO A 89 -4.91 12.54 -11.73
C PRO A 89 -5.98 12.95 -12.73
N GLU A 90 -5.56 13.35 -13.93
CA GLU A 90 -6.44 13.35 -15.08
C GLU A 90 -6.99 11.92 -15.19
N PRO A 91 -8.33 11.72 -15.22
CA PRO A 91 -8.88 10.40 -15.46
C PRO A 91 -8.34 9.96 -16.83
N LEU A 92 -7.65 8.82 -16.86
CA LEU A 92 -7.21 8.16 -18.08
C LEU A 92 -8.42 8.08 -19.02
N SER A 93 -8.47 8.99 -19.99
CA SER A 93 -9.49 8.96 -21.03
C SER A 93 -9.32 7.64 -21.76
N ALA A 94 -10.40 6.87 -21.82
CA ALA A 94 -10.45 5.60 -22.54
C ALA A 94 -9.88 5.76 -23.96
N PRO A 95 -9.19 4.76 -24.51
CA PRO A 95 -8.63 4.84 -25.85
C PRO A 95 -9.78 5.08 -26.85
N SER A 96 -9.84 6.28 -27.42
CA SER A 96 -10.81 6.61 -28.45
C SER A 96 -10.50 5.79 -29.69
N ARG A 97 -11.29 4.75 -29.93
CA ARG A 97 -11.32 4.03 -31.21
C ARG A 97 -11.88 4.97 -32.27
N ARG A 98 -11.01 5.60 -33.06
CA ARG A 98 -11.32 6.01 -34.45
C ARG A 98 -10.04 6.27 -35.25
N ALA A 99 -9.42 5.16 -35.68
CA ALA A 99 -8.79 5.12 -36.98
C ALA A 99 -9.87 4.72 -38.01
N ALA A 100 -10.40 5.71 -38.72
CA ALA A 100 -11.16 5.62 -39.98
C ALA A 100 -11.51 7.08 -40.34
N ALA A 101 -11.21 7.64 -41.51
CA ALA A 101 -10.71 7.12 -42.76
C ALA A 101 -9.98 8.26 -43.50
N ARG A 102 -9.43 7.90 -44.66
CA ARG A 102 -8.78 8.73 -45.68
C ARG A 102 -9.43 10.07 -45.97
#